data_AF-X1BVE0-F1
#
_entry.id   AF-X1BVE0-F1
#
_cell.length_a   1.000
_cell.length_b   1.000
_cell.length_c   1.000
_cell.angle_alpha   90.00
_cell.angle_beta   90.00
_cell.angle_gamma   90.00
#
_symmetry.space_group_name_H-M   'P 1'
#
loop_
_entity.id
_entity.type
_entity.pdbx_description
1 polymer ?
#
loop_
_entity_poly.entity_id
_entity_poly.type
_entity_poly.pdbx_seq_one_letter_code
_entity_poly.pdbx_strand_id
1 'polypeptide(L)'
;MPYNPDIDIRDFLVLEEVMTEYGLGPNGAMILASDLMVNFLDDLKYEIDEFNPDWVFVDTAGQLELFAFRETGPLIASTLGFGSIQRAVSFLFDSNFVLRPNGFISTLLLAASVQFR
;
A
#
# COMPACT_ATOMS: atom_id res chain seq x y z
N MET A 1 -3.95 -14.65 5.25
CA MET A 1 -4.54 -14.15 3.98
C MET A 1 -5.00 -15.37 3.17
N PRO A 2 -5.97 -15.24 2.24
CA PRO A 2 -6.45 -16.36 1.43
C PRO A 2 -5.50 -16.78 0.29
N TYR A 3 -4.34 -16.11 0.16
CA TYR A 3 -3.29 -16.39 -0.80
C TYR A 3 -1.93 -16.39 -0.11
N ASN A 4 -0.90 -16.93 -0.78
CA ASN A 4 0.49 -16.89 -0.33
C ASN A 4 1.27 -15.88 -1.17
N PRO A 5 1.76 -14.77 -0.59
CA PRO A 5 2.60 -13.83 -1.32
C PRO A 5 4.00 -14.43 -1.57
N ASP A 6 4.63 -14.03 -2.68
CA ASP A 6 6.05 -14.36 -2.95
C ASP A 6 6.99 -13.51 -2.09
N ILE A 7 6.59 -12.27 -1.79
CA ILE A 7 7.32 -11.29 -0.98
C ILE A 7 6.34 -10.66 0.01
N ASP A 8 6.69 -10.61 1.30
CA ASP A 8 5.83 -10.11 2.35
C ASP A 8 6.55 -9.12 3.28
N ILE A 9 6.03 -7.89 3.37
CA ILE A 9 6.59 -6.86 4.26
C ILE A 9 6.56 -7.26 5.74
N ARG A 10 5.70 -8.21 6.10
CA ARG A 10 5.57 -8.71 7.47
C ARG A 10 6.78 -9.52 7.93
N ASP A 11 7.62 -9.97 7.00
CA ASP A 11 8.89 -10.63 7.32
C ASP A 11 9.94 -9.63 7.84
N PHE A 12 9.79 -8.35 7.50
CA PHE A 12 10.67 -7.26 7.94
C PHE A 12 10.07 -6.47 9.11
N LEU A 13 8.73 -6.33 9.15
CA LEU A 13 8.06 -5.48 10.11
C LEU A 13 6.81 -6.14 10.69
N VAL A 14 6.87 -6.45 11.99
CA VAL A 14 5.77 -7.06 12.74
C VAL A 14 5.02 -6.00 13.54
N LEU A 15 3.74 -5.81 13.25
CA LEU A 15 2.91 -4.76 13.87
C LEU A 15 2.85 -4.86 15.40
N GLU A 16 2.78 -6.08 15.94
CA GLU A 16 2.71 -6.34 17.38
C GLU A 16 3.99 -5.89 18.11
N GLU A 17 5.14 -6.03 17.44
CA GLU A 17 6.43 -5.55 17.95
C GLU A 17 6.46 -4.03 17.97
N VAL A 18 6.04 -3.38 16.88
CA VAL A 18 5.91 -1.91 16.82
C VAL A 18 4.97 -1.37 17.90
N MET A 19 3.84 -2.04 18.15
CA MET A 19 2.92 -1.66 19.23
C MET A 19 3.59 -1.73 20.60
N THR A 20 4.37 -2.78 20.84
CA THR A 20 5.00 -3.06 22.14
C THR A 20 6.18 -2.13 22.39
N GLU A 21 7.05 -1.97 21.39
CA GLU A 21 8.26 -1.14 21.48
C GLU A 21 7.94 0.34 21.67
N TYR A 22 6.95 0.84 20.93
CA TYR A 22 6.59 2.26 20.94
C TYR A 22 5.39 2.59 21.85
N GLY A 23 4.80 1.60 22.53
CA GLY A 23 3.65 1.78 23.40
C GLY A 23 2.40 2.31 22.67
N LEU A 24 2.24 1.93 21.40
CA LEU A 24 1.18 2.45 20.53
C LEU A 24 -0.03 1.52 20.48
N GLY A 25 -1.22 2.12 20.37
CA GLY A 25 -2.42 1.38 19.97
C GLY A 25 -2.38 0.95 18.49
N PRO A 26 -3.28 0.06 18.06
CA PRO A 26 -3.24 -0.55 16.71
C PRO A 26 -3.14 0.46 15.57
N ASN A 27 -3.94 1.53 15.59
CA ASN A 27 -3.92 2.55 14.53
C ASN A 27 -2.62 3.37 14.53
N GLY A 28 -2.08 3.69 15.72
CA GLY A 28 -0.82 4.42 15.84
C GLY A 28 0.35 3.57 15.34
N ALA A 29 0.34 2.28 15.68
CA ALA A 29 1.33 1.34 15.20
C ALA A 29 1.23 1.11 13.69
N MET A 30 0.04 1.06 13.09
CA MET A 30 -0.11 0.95 11.63
C MET A 30 0.45 2.17 10.90
N ILE A 31 0.25 3.36 11.46
CA ILE A 31 0.83 4.59 10.94
C ILE A 31 2.36 4.53 11.00
N LEU A 32 2.92 4.21 12.17
CA LEU A 32 4.37 4.14 12.35
C LEU A 32 4.99 3.03 11.50
N ALA A 33 4.37 1.85 11.47
CA ALA A 33 4.73 0.74 10.60
C ALA A 33 4.82 1.21 9.14
N SER A 34 3.82 1.96 8.67
CA SER A 34 3.83 2.51 7.33
C SER A 34 5.01 3.42 7.05
N ASP A 35 5.41 4.25 8.00
CA ASP A 35 6.57 5.12 7.84
C ASP A 35 7.88 4.31 7.85
N LEU A 36 7.96 3.27 8.70
CA LEU A 36 9.12 2.39 8.80
C LEU A 36 9.31 1.48 7.58
N MET A 37 8.23 1.15 6.84
CA MET A 37 8.31 0.37 5.60
C MET A 37 9.27 0.98 4.57
N VAL A 38 9.44 2.31 4.58
CA VAL A 38 10.35 3.02 3.66
C VAL A 38 11.78 2.52 3.78
N ASN A 39 12.20 2.10 4.98
CA ASN A 39 13.56 1.62 5.24
C ASN A 39 13.86 0.26 4.60
N PHE A 40 12.82 -0.49 4.21
CA PHE A 40 12.93 -1.83 3.65
C PHE A 40 12.61 -1.88 2.15
N LEU A 41 12.36 -0.72 1.52
CA LEU A 41 11.99 -0.69 0.10
C LEU A 41 13.12 -1.16 -0.83
N ASP A 42 14.38 -0.93 -0.44
CA ASP A 42 15.52 -1.40 -1.21
C ASP A 42 15.67 -2.93 -1.12
N ASP A 43 15.38 -3.51 0.05
CA ASP A 43 15.38 -4.96 0.24
C ASP A 43 14.23 -5.63 -0.55
N LEU A 44 13.01 -5.09 -0.44
CA LEU A 44 11.86 -5.54 -1.22
C LEU A 44 12.12 -5.48 -2.74
N LYS A 45 12.76 -4.40 -3.19
CA LYS A 45 13.17 -4.27 -4.58
C LYS A 45 14.12 -5.39 -4.99
N TYR A 46 15.15 -5.62 -4.18
CA TYR A 46 16.14 -6.64 -4.48
C TYR A 46 15.48 -8.01 -4.64
N GLU A 47 14.54 -8.35 -3.76
CA GLU A 47 13.77 -9.59 -3.86
C GLU A 47 12.93 -9.64 -5.16
N ILE A 48 12.21 -8.57 -5.51
CA ILE A 48 11.44 -8.50 -6.76
C ILE A 48 12.36 -8.72 -7.99
N ASP A 49 13.52 -8.07 -8.01
CA ASP A 49 14.49 -8.19 -9.10
C ASP A 49 15.07 -9.62 -9.18
N GLU A 50 15.24 -10.32 -8.05
CA GLU A 50 15.71 -11.71 -8.00
C GLU A 50 14.69 -12.69 -8.61
N PHE A 51 13.39 -12.46 -8.41
CA PHE A 51 12.33 -13.23 -9.06
C PHE A 51 12.24 -12.97 -10.58
N ASN A 52 12.73 -11.82 -11.05
CA ASN A 52 12.65 -11.34 -12.44
C ASN A 52 11.28 -11.61 -13.10
N PRO A 53 10.16 -11.14 -12.51
CA PRO A 53 8.83 -11.43 -13.00
C PRO A 53 8.43 -10.54 -14.19
N ASP A 54 7.55 -11.06 -15.06
CA ASP A 54 6.92 -10.26 -16.11
C ASP A 54 5.89 -9.26 -15.54
N TRP A 55 5.25 -9.60 -14.42
CA TRP A 55 4.19 -8.82 -13.77
C TRP A 55 4.39 -8.83 -12.26
N VAL A 56 4.18 -7.67 -11.63
CA VAL A 56 4.20 -7.52 -10.18
C VAL A 56 2.83 -7.02 -9.72
N PHE A 57 2.18 -7.80 -8.86
CA PHE A 57 0.96 -7.39 -8.17
C PHE A 57 1.31 -6.96 -6.75
N VAL A 58 0.97 -5.73 -6.40
CA VAL A 58 1.21 -5.18 -5.06
C VAL A 58 -0.12 -5.10 -4.34
N ASP A 59 -0.27 -5.85 -3.24
CA ASP A 59 -1.40 -5.69 -2.32
C ASP A 59 -1.03 -4.65 -1.26
N THR A 60 -1.86 -3.61 -1.15
CA THR A 60 -1.63 -2.50 -0.21
C THR A 60 -2.36 -2.77 1.10
N ALA A 61 -1.94 -2.10 2.18
CA ALA A 61 -2.67 -2.15 3.44
C ALA A 61 -4.15 -1.78 3.26
N GLY A 62 -5.05 -2.50 3.94
CA GLY A 62 -6.50 -2.32 3.77
C GLY A 62 -7.06 -0.99 4.26
N GLN A 63 -6.27 -0.19 5.00
CA GLN A 63 -6.63 1.17 5.36
C GLN A 63 -6.22 2.13 4.25
N LEU A 64 -7.22 2.62 3.51
CA LEU A 64 -7.01 3.56 2.42
C LEU A 64 -6.19 4.77 2.88
N GLU A 65 -6.41 5.25 4.11
CA GLU A 65 -5.76 6.45 4.62
C GLU A 65 -4.23 6.35 4.68
N LEU A 66 -3.71 5.16 4.94
CA LEU A 66 -2.26 4.92 5.01
C LEU A 66 -1.61 5.06 3.62
N PHE A 67 -2.33 4.67 2.57
CA PHE A 67 -1.84 4.72 1.20
C PHE A 67 -2.20 6.04 0.49
N ALA A 68 -3.40 6.57 0.72
CA ALA A 68 -3.97 7.72 0.01
C ALA A 68 -3.56 9.07 0.57
N PHE A 69 -3.31 9.17 1.89
CA PHE A 69 -3.12 10.46 2.57
C PHE A 69 -1.72 10.63 3.17
N ARG A 70 -0.84 9.64 3.06
CA ARG A 70 0.57 9.75 3.47
C ARG A 70 1.49 9.77 2.26
N GLU A 71 2.62 10.45 2.42
CA GLU A 71 3.68 10.49 1.40
C GLU A 71 4.26 9.10 1.09
N THR A 72 4.11 8.17 2.03
CA THR A 72 4.58 6.78 1.90
C THR A 72 3.94 6.04 0.73
N GLY A 73 2.66 6.25 0.44
CA GLY A 73 1.96 5.53 -0.64
C GLY A 73 2.55 5.82 -2.03
N PRO A 74 2.59 7.11 -2.45
CA PRO A 74 3.26 7.51 -3.68
C PRO A 74 4.75 7.11 -3.71
N LEU A 75 5.44 7.21 -2.58
CA LEU A 75 6.84 6.80 -2.49
C LEU A 75 6.99 5.30 -2.80
N ILE A 76 6.21 4.42 -2.16
CA ILE A 76 6.22 2.97 -2.43
C ILE A 76 5.94 2.70 -3.92
N ALA A 77 4.91 3.33 -4.49
CA ALA A 77 4.57 3.14 -5.89
C ALA A 77 5.66 3.63 -6.85
N SER A 78 6.34 4.74 -6.50
CA SER A 78 7.44 5.30 -7.28
C SER A 78 8.72 4.46 -7.18
N THR A 79 9.04 3.97 -5.98
CA THR A 79 10.24 3.19 -5.68
C THR A 79 10.14 1.78 -6.23
N LEU A 80 8.97 1.13 -6.18
CA LEU A 80 8.83 -0.26 -6.68
C LEU A 80 8.82 -0.38 -8.20
N GLY A 81 8.50 0.68 -8.94
CA GLY A 81 8.64 0.62 -10.40
C GLY A 81 9.97 1.19 -10.87
N PHE A 82 10.65 0.50 -11.76
CA PHE A 82 11.92 0.93 -12.35
C PHE A 82 11.81 1.23 -13.85
N GLY A 83 12.58 2.19 -14.33
CA GLY A 83 12.81 2.42 -15.77
C GLY A 83 11.52 2.61 -16.59
N SER A 84 11.38 1.82 -17.66
CA SER A 84 10.24 1.83 -18.58
C SER A 84 9.04 0.99 -18.11
N ILE A 85 9.08 0.45 -16.89
CA ILE A 85 7.98 -0.38 -16.36
C ILE A 85 6.73 0.49 -16.23
N GLN A 86 5.67 0.06 -16.90
CA GLN A 86 4.36 0.69 -16.82
C GLN A 86 3.76 0.37 -15.46
N ARG A 87 3.27 1.41 -14.77
CA ARG A 87 2.61 1.29 -13.48
C ARG A 87 1.14 1.62 -13.65
N ALA A 88 0.29 0.88 -12.96
CA ALA A 88 -1.13 1.18 -12.87
C ALA A 88 -1.60 1.02 -11.42
N VAL A 89 -2.45 1.94 -10.98
CA VAL A 89 -3.12 1.86 -9.68
C VAL A 89 -4.56 1.47 -9.92
N SER A 90 -4.99 0.35 -9.34
CA SER A 90 -6.38 -0.09 -9.39
C SER A 90 -7.10 0.35 -8.12
N PHE A 91 -7.91 1.41 -8.22
CA PHE A 91 -8.73 1.87 -7.09
C PHE A 91 -10.02 1.03 -6.99
N LEU A 92 -10.05 0.12 -6.02
CA LEU A 92 -11.19 -0.78 -5.79
C LEU A 92 -12.20 -0.15 -4.83
N PHE A 93 -13.49 -0.35 -5.10
CA PHE A 93 -14.58 0.08 -4.23
C PHE A 93 -15.68 -0.99 -4.18
N ASP A 94 -16.36 -1.08 -3.03
CA ASP A 94 -17.52 -1.96 -2.92
C ASP A 94 -18.70 -1.40 -3.74
N SER A 95 -19.26 -2.27 -4.59
CA SER A 95 -20.46 -2.01 -5.40
C SER A 95 -21.63 -1.40 -4.61
N ASN A 96 -21.76 -1.73 -3.32
CA ASN A 96 -22.80 -1.20 -2.45
C ASN A 96 -22.70 0.32 -2.24
N PHE A 97 -21.49 0.89 -2.28
CA PHE A 97 -21.29 2.34 -2.12
C PHE A 97 -21.70 3.14 -3.37
N VAL A 98 -21.78 2.50 -4.53
CA VAL A 98 -22.07 3.17 -5.81
C VAL A 98 -23.49 2.93 -6.32
N LEU A 99 -24.37 2.37 -5.48
CA LEU A 99 -25.79 2.16 -5.82
C LEU A 99 -26.58 3.47 -5.99
N ARG A 100 -26.08 4.59 -5.45
CA ARG A 100 -26.69 5.92 -5.56
C ARG A 100 -25.72 6.89 -6.23
N PRO A 101 -26.21 7.86 -7.02
CA PRO A 101 -25.36 8.83 -7.71
C PRO A 101 -24.38 9.56 -6.78
N ASN A 102 -24.84 9.95 -5.59
CA ASN A 102 -23.99 10.64 -4.62
C ASN A 102 -22.80 9.78 -4.19
N GLY A 103 -23.02 8.50 -3.91
CA GLY A 103 -21.96 7.58 -3.52
C GLY A 103 -20.97 7.35 -4.65
N PHE A 104 -21.46 7.17 -5.88
CA PHE A 104 -20.61 7.07 -7.07
C PHE A 104 -19.71 8.29 -7.27
N ILE A 105 -20.28 9.50 -7.19
CA ILE A 105 -19.51 10.74 -7.33
C ILE A 105 -18.47 10.88 -6.20
N SER A 106 -18.85 10.61 -4.95
CA SER A 106 -17.92 10.65 -3.81
C SER A 106 -16.75 9.69 -3.98
N THR A 107 -17.01 8.46 -4.45
CA THR A 107 -15.95 7.47 -4.72
C THR A 107 -15.03 7.92 -5.85
N LEU A 108 -15.57 8.47 -6.95
CA LEU A 108 -14.76 9.00 -8.04
C LEU A 108 -13.88 10.17 -7.61
N LEU A 109 -14.42 11.09 -6.79
CA LEU A 109 -13.66 12.20 -6.24
C LEU A 109 -12.53 11.73 -5.32
N LEU A 110 -12.79 10.70 -4.51
CA LEU A 110 -11.76 10.09 -3.68
C LEU A 110 -10.66 9.44 -4.52
N ALA A 111 -11.02 8.66 -5.54
CA ALA A 111 -10.06 8.05 -6.46
C ALA A 111 -9.22 9.13 -7.19
N ALA A 112 -9.86 10.19 -7.69
CA ALA A 112 -9.17 11.32 -8.29
C ALA A 112 -8.23 12.02 -7.30
N SER A 113 -8.66 12.19 -6.04
CA SER A 113 -7.81 12.77 -4.99
C SER A 113 -6.56 11.93 -4.70
N VAL A 114 -6.64 10.60 -4.86
CA VAL A 114 -5.47 9.71 -4.73
C VAL A 114 -4.55 9.81 -5.95
N GLN A 115 -5.12 9.93 -7.15
CA GLN A 115 -4.34 10.01 -8.39
C GLN A 115 -3.59 11.34 -8.55
N PHE A 116 -4.20 12.47 -8.17
CA PHE A 116 -3.64 13.81 -8.40
C PHE A 116 -2.73 14.31 -7.27
N ARG A 117 -2.43 13.46 -6.30
CA ARG A 117 -1.55 13.78 -5.18
C ARG A 117 -0.19 13.12 -5.40
#